data_AF-A0A096B186-F1
#
_entry.id   AF-A0A096B186-F1
#
_cell.length_a   1.000
_cell.length_b   1.000
_cell.length_c   1.000
_cell.angle_alpha   90.00
_cell.angle_beta   90.00
_cell.angle_gamma   90.00
#
_symmetry.space_group_name_H-M   'P 1'
#
loop_
_entity.id
_entity.type
_entity.pdbx_description
1 polymer ?
#
loop_
_entity_poly.entity_id
_entity_poly.type
_entity_poly.pdbx_seq_one_letter_code
_entity_poly.pdbx_strand_id
1 'polypeptide(L)'
;MTTSNQKKTALYCRLSQDDNTENESNSIQNQKMILQRYAADHHFPNPCFYVDDGYSGASFQRPGFQQMMADMENGEIGIIITKDLSRLGRNQLHTGLYIEERFPMFGVRYIAINDNVDTDSSESNELMPFKNLFNEWYVRDSSRKVRAVLKAKAERGERLGTRAPYGYKKDEADSKKLVVDEEAAAVVRRIFAMCAAGRGPSQIARKLREEQILCPTTYAYQKFGINHTSLNMEEPFHWTSSTVANMLENELYLGNTINMRFSTKSYKDKRRVEHPKEECLVFEGTHPALVTQEVWDIVQRVRQNRRRPTKMNEQNKYSGLVVCADCGSTMVLHRAHTMKPTWNNFTCRTYKKEGAEVCTAHYIRECVLDEVILEDLRRVTAMAREHTMEFAEYIGSRQSAEIQREIRRQERELTAMRKRGAELDAIFKKLYEDRVLGHLSVEQFQTLSSGYTEEQERLAEEIPAKEGAIQKLRDTVSSTDGFIAKAKRYTDIMELTPELLRLFIQKIVVHEKSTKWSKKAMQTIEIHYSDIGFIGRDIPQDKESPRQEISA
;
A
#
# COMPACT_ATOMS: atom_id res chain seq x y z
N MET A 1 -53.64 7.71 57.10
CA MET A 1 -53.46 8.04 55.66
C MET A 1 -51.97 8.20 55.42
N THR A 2 -51.32 7.16 54.92
CA THR A 2 -49.89 7.17 54.58
C THR A 2 -49.82 7.22 53.07
N THR A 3 -49.34 8.34 52.53
CA THR A 3 -49.06 8.54 51.09
C THR A 3 -48.24 7.37 50.56
N SER A 4 -48.85 6.58 49.68
CA SER A 4 -48.22 5.45 49.00
C SER A 4 -47.01 5.96 48.21
N ASN A 5 -45.85 5.37 48.44
CA ASN A 5 -44.58 5.69 47.79
C ASN A 5 -44.66 5.30 46.29
N GLN A 6 -45.27 6.15 45.47
CA GLN A 6 -45.44 5.90 44.03
C GLN A 6 -44.09 6.08 43.32
N LYS A 7 -43.47 4.96 42.96
CA LYS A 7 -42.26 4.91 42.13
C LYS A 7 -42.42 5.75 40.85
N LYS A 8 -41.35 6.41 40.43
CA LYS A 8 -41.28 7.26 39.23
C LYS A 8 -41.27 6.43 37.95
N THR A 9 -41.77 7.03 36.87
CA THR A 9 -41.70 6.51 35.50
C THR A 9 -40.63 7.28 34.73
N ALA A 10 -39.50 6.65 34.43
CA ALA A 10 -38.40 7.26 33.69
C ALA A 10 -38.66 7.24 32.18
N LEU A 11 -38.76 8.42 31.57
CA LEU A 11 -38.90 8.63 30.13
C LEU A 11 -37.52 8.96 29.55
N TYR A 12 -36.88 8.00 28.87
CA TYR A 12 -35.51 8.17 28.38
C TYR A 12 -35.48 8.53 26.88
N CYS A 13 -34.87 9.69 26.57
CA CYS A 13 -34.69 10.23 25.23
C CYS A 13 -33.21 10.32 24.87
N ARG A 14 -32.87 9.97 23.61
CA ARG A 14 -31.48 10.06 23.12
C ARG A 14 -31.40 10.45 21.65
N LEU A 15 -30.43 11.32 21.33
CA LEU A 15 -30.04 11.66 19.96
C LEU A 15 -28.54 11.36 19.74
N SER A 16 -28.21 10.75 18.61
CA SER A 16 -26.82 10.42 18.24
C SER A 16 -26.14 11.58 17.52
N GLN A 17 -24.85 11.79 17.79
CA GLN A 17 -24.00 12.77 17.10
C GLN A 17 -23.84 12.51 15.58
N ASP A 18 -24.09 11.27 15.11
CA ASP A 18 -24.05 10.91 13.69
C ASP A 18 -25.26 11.44 12.88
N ASP A 19 -26.34 11.86 13.56
CA ASP A 19 -27.61 12.26 12.93
C ASP A 19 -27.78 13.79 12.84
N ASN A 20 -26.68 14.55 12.89
CA ASN A 20 -26.67 16.03 12.82
C ASN A 20 -27.25 16.52 11.50
N THR A 21 -28.54 16.82 11.51
CA THR A 21 -29.26 17.62 10.52
C THR A 21 -29.95 18.75 11.28
N GLU A 22 -30.05 19.94 10.67
CA GLU A 22 -30.48 21.23 11.27
C GLU A 22 -31.85 21.22 12.02
N ASN A 23 -32.53 20.08 12.12
CA ASN A 23 -33.78 19.83 12.85
C ASN A 23 -33.58 19.16 14.23
N GLU A 24 -32.45 19.40 14.92
CA GLU A 24 -32.05 18.72 16.17
C GLU A 24 -33.08 18.86 17.30
N SER A 25 -33.63 20.06 17.51
CA SER A 25 -34.59 20.33 18.58
C SER A 25 -35.93 19.62 18.38
N ASN A 26 -36.36 19.44 17.13
CA ASN A 26 -37.65 18.83 16.80
C ASN A 26 -37.66 17.31 17.05
N SER A 27 -36.52 16.62 16.89
CA SER A 27 -36.45 15.16 17.05
C SER A 27 -36.55 14.71 18.51
N ILE A 28 -35.87 15.40 19.43
CA ILE A 28 -35.96 15.14 20.88
C ILE A 28 -37.32 15.58 21.43
N GLN A 29 -37.85 16.72 20.99
CA GLN A 29 -39.20 17.16 21.38
C GLN A 29 -40.28 16.16 20.95
N ASN A 30 -40.16 15.60 19.74
CA ASN A 30 -41.06 14.56 19.28
C ASN A 30 -40.94 13.27 20.12
N GLN A 31 -39.71 12.85 20.48
CA GLN A 31 -39.52 11.74 21.42
C GLN A 31 -40.19 12.00 22.77
N LYS A 32 -40.00 13.19 23.35
CA LYS A 32 -40.64 13.56 24.63
C LYS A 32 -42.16 13.51 24.54
N MET A 33 -42.73 14.05 23.47
CA MET A 33 -44.18 14.08 23.25
C MET A 33 -44.77 12.66 23.13
N ILE A 34 -44.12 11.77 22.37
CA ILE A 34 -44.54 10.37 22.22
C ILE A 34 -44.51 9.65 23.57
N LEU A 35 -43.41 9.78 24.32
CA LEU A 35 -43.23 9.13 25.63
C LEU A 35 -44.22 9.66 26.67
N GLN A 36 -44.44 10.97 26.70
CA GLN A 36 -45.38 11.59 27.64
C GLN A 36 -46.82 11.20 27.36
N ARG A 37 -47.21 11.17 26.07
CA ARG A 37 -48.53 10.71 25.67
C ARG A 37 -48.76 9.26 26.04
N TYR A 38 -47.79 8.39 25.75
CA TYR A 38 -47.86 6.98 26.12
C TYR A 38 -47.99 6.79 27.65
N ALA A 39 -47.23 7.56 28.43
CA ALA A 39 -47.33 7.51 29.89
C ALA A 39 -48.69 7.98 30.43
N ALA A 40 -49.28 9.01 29.81
CA ALA A 40 -50.61 9.50 30.15
C ALA A 40 -51.72 8.52 29.77
N ASP A 41 -51.69 7.96 28.55
CA ASP A 41 -52.68 7.02 28.04
C ASP A 41 -52.73 5.74 28.91
N HIS A 42 -51.58 5.29 29.41
CA HIS A 42 -51.44 4.11 30.29
C HIS A 42 -51.48 4.42 31.80
N HIS A 43 -51.72 5.68 32.20
CA HIS A 43 -51.84 6.12 33.60
C HIS A 43 -50.62 5.80 34.49
N PHE A 44 -49.41 5.90 33.94
CA PHE A 44 -48.19 5.63 34.70
C PHE A 44 -47.86 6.78 35.69
N PRO A 45 -47.44 6.46 36.94
CA PRO A 45 -47.21 7.46 37.97
C PRO A 45 -45.91 8.25 37.75
N ASN A 46 -45.93 9.55 38.08
CA ASN A 46 -44.76 10.42 38.20
C ASN A 46 -43.74 10.33 37.02
N PRO A 47 -44.11 10.73 35.79
CA PRO A 47 -43.20 10.70 34.64
C PRO A 47 -42.05 11.73 34.79
N CYS A 48 -40.81 11.26 34.68
CA CYS A 48 -39.58 12.08 34.74
C CYS A 48 -38.74 11.87 33.48
N PHE A 49 -38.21 12.95 32.90
CA PHE A 49 -37.40 12.86 31.68
C PHE A 49 -35.91 12.74 31.97
N TYR A 50 -35.27 11.78 31.30
CA TYR A 50 -33.81 11.63 31.25
C TYR A 50 -33.38 11.80 29.79
N VAL A 51 -32.48 12.75 29.52
CA VAL A 51 -32.14 13.17 28.16
C VAL A 51 -30.63 13.13 27.96
N ASP A 52 -30.20 12.41 26.93
CA ASP A 52 -28.82 12.41 26.46
C ASP A 52 -28.77 12.95 25.02
N ASP A 53 -28.31 14.20 24.88
CA ASP A 53 -28.15 14.86 23.59
C ASP A 53 -26.69 14.80 23.12
N GLY A 54 -26.46 14.46 21.85
CA GLY A 54 -25.12 14.30 21.28
C GLY A 54 -24.33 13.07 21.73
N TYR A 55 -24.95 12.11 22.42
CA TYR A 55 -24.26 10.90 22.91
C TYR A 55 -24.46 9.66 22.02
N SER A 56 -23.35 8.97 21.74
CA SER A 56 -23.34 7.73 20.96
C SER A 56 -24.06 6.59 21.67
N GLY A 57 -24.87 5.85 20.91
CA GLY A 57 -25.57 4.64 21.36
C GLY A 57 -24.64 3.46 21.71
N ALA A 58 -23.33 3.55 21.42
CA ALA A 58 -22.36 2.47 21.64
C ALA A 58 -21.76 2.43 23.06
N SER A 59 -21.77 3.55 23.80
CA SER A 59 -21.26 3.66 25.17
C SER A 59 -22.39 3.88 26.16
N PHE A 60 -22.34 3.26 27.35
CA PHE A 60 -23.30 3.48 28.44
C PHE A 60 -22.81 4.50 29.48
N GLN A 61 -21.64 5.12 29.26
CA GLN A 61 -21.17 6.27 30.05
C GLN A 61 -21.83 7.55 29.53
N ARG A 62 -23.11 7.74 29.85
CA ARG A 62 -23.87 8.93 29.47
C ARG A 62 -24.50 9.57 30.71
N PRO A 63 -24.49 10.90 30.86
CA PRO A 63 -24.96 11.56 32.08
C PRO A 63 -26.42 11.28 32.43
N GLY A 64 -27.34 11.38 31.46
CA GLY A 64 -28.76 11.13 31.66
C GLY A 64 -29.07 9.66 31.93
N PHE A 65 -28.38 8.74 31.23
CA PHE A 65 -28.47 7.32 31.52
C PHE A 65 -27.93 6.97 32.92
N GLN A 66 -26.78 7.52 33.32
CA GLN A 66 -26.20 7.28 34.66
C GLN A 66 -27.08 7.82 35.78
N GLN A 67 -27.68 8.99 35.59
CA GLN A 67 -28.64 9.54 36.55
C GLN A 67 -29.88 8.64 36.68
N MET A 68 -30.43 8.16 35.56
CA MET A 68 -31.53 7.20 35.57
C MET A 68 -31.14 5.90 36.30
N MET A 69 -29.93 5.38 36.06
CA MET A 69 -29.45 4.18 36.74
C MET A 69 -29.26 4.38 38.24
N ALA A 70 -28.76 5.54 38.68
CA ALA A 70 -28.62 5.87 40.10
C ALA A 70 -29.98 5.99 40.81
N ASP A 71 -30.94 6.67 40.18
CA ASP A 71 -32.32 6.79 40.70
C ASP A 71 -33.03 5.43 40.76
N MET A 72 -32.71 4.53 39.83
CA MET A 72 -33.17 3.15 39.82
C MET A 72 -32.55 2.33 40.98
N GLU A 73 -31.24 2.46 41.20
CA GLU A 73 -30.53 1.78 42.30
C GLU A 73 -30.99 2.27 43.69
N ASN A 74 -31.41 3.54 43.80
CA ASN A 74 -32.03 4.11 44.99
C ASN A 74 -33.49 3.64 45.21
N GLY A 75 -34.05 2.84 44.29
CA GLY A 75 -35.41 2.32 44.37
C GLY A 75 -36.51 3.33 44.03
N GLU A 76 -36.15 4.46 43.43
CA GLU A 76 -37.09 5.54 43.10
C GLU A 76 -37.82 5.32 41.78
N ILE A 77 -37.27 4.51 40.87
CA ILE A 77 -37.86 4.21 39.56
C ILE A 77 -38.56 2.84 39.58
N GLY A 78 -39.75 2.78 38.99
CA GLY A 78 -40.51 1.54 38.82
C GLY A 78 -40.71 1.14 37.35
N ILE A 79 -40.67 2.12 36.43
CA ILE A 79 -40.92 1.90 35.01
C ILE A 79 -39.94 2.74 34.20
N ILE A 80 -39.33 2.16 33.16
CA ILE A 80 -38.49 2.86 32.19
C ILE A 80 -39.15 2.74 30.81
N ILE A 81 -39.37 3.87 30.12
CA ILE A 81 -39.99 3.93 28.81
C ILE A 81 -39.05 4.60 27.81
N THR A 82 -38.88 3.95 26.66
CA THR A 82 -38.11 4.45 25.52
C THR A 82 -38.92 4.36 24.23
N LYS A 83 -38.59 5.21 23.25
CA LYS A 83 -39.25 5.17 21.94
C LYS A 83 -38.99 3.85 21.21
N ASP A 84 -37.73 3.41 21.25
CA ASP A 84 -37.23 2.22 20.58
C ASP A 84 -35.99 1.68 21.33
N LEU A 85 -35.71 0.38 21.24
CA LEU A 85 -34.59 -0.31 21.90
C LEU A 85 -33.24 0.35 21.61
N SER A 86 -33.10 0.93 20.42
CA SER A 86 -31.88 1.62 20.01
C SER A 86 -31.58 2.85 20.87
N ARG A 87 -32.58 3.43 21.55
CA ARG A 87 -32.38 4.55 22.49
C ARG A 87 -31.59 4.11 23.70
N LEU A 88 -31.95 2.96 24.28
CA LEU A 88 -31.25 2.39 25.43
C LEU A 88 -29.78 2.09 25.07
N GLY A 89 -29.54 1.36 23.99
CA GLY A 89 -28.19 1.14 23.47
C GLY A 89 -28.16 0.42 22.14
N ARG A 90 -27.12 0.72 21.34
CA ARG A 90 -26.82 0.03 20.06
C ARG A 90 -26.04 -1.27 20.28
N ASN A 91 -25.44 -1.48 21.46
CA ASN A 91 -24.72 -2.70 21.79
C ASN A 91 -25.68 -3.73 22.41
N GLN A 92 -26.14 -4.66 21.59
CA GLN A 92 -27.20 -5.63 21.91
C GLN A 92 -26.90 -6.49 23.14
N LEU A 93 -25.64 -6.87 23.38
CA LEU A 93 -25.26 -7.70 24.54
C LEU A 93 -25.47 -6.96 25.85
N HIS A 94 -25.03 -5.70 25.91
CA HIS A 94 -25.20 -4.89 27.11
C HIS A 94 -26.65 -4.41 27.27
N THR A 95 -27.32 -4.04 26.17
CA THR A 95 -28.74 -3.69 26.20
C THR A 95 -29.59 -4.86 26.71
N GLY A 96 -29.29 -6.09 26.26
CA GLY A 96 -29.92 -7.32 26.77
C GLY A 96 -29.67 -7.54 28.26
N LEU A 97 -28.41 -7.43 28.72
CA LEU A 97 -28.06 -7.53 30.14
C LEU A 97 -28.86 -6.57 31.02
N TYR A 98 -29.05 -5.32 30.59
CA TYR A 98 -29.85 -4.35 31.35
C TYR A 98 -31.33 -4.74 31.41
N ILE A 99 -31.90 -5.20 30.29
CA ILE A 99 -33.34 -5.51 30.20
C ILE A 99 -33.68 -6.84 30.87
N GLU A 100 -32.84 -7.86 30.74
CA GLU A 100 -33.10 -9.23 31.20
C GLU A 100 -32.64 -9.48 32.64
N GLU A 101 -31.53 -8.85 33.08
CA GLU A 101 -30.98 -9.08 34.42
C GLU A 101 -31.11 -7.85 35.32
N ARG A 102 -30.60 -6.68 34.87
CA ARG A 102 -30.46 -5.52 35.76
C ARG A 102 -31.81 -4.91 36.13
N PHE A 103 -32.69 -4.59 35.18
CA PHE A 103 -33.99 -3.98 35.47
C PHE A 103 -34.90 -4.91 36.29
N PRO A 104 -35.00 -6.22 35.98
CA PRO A 104 -35.77 -7.15 36.81
C PRO A 104 -35.20 -7.31 38.23
N MET A 105 -33.87 -7.29 38.40
CA MET A 105 -33.22 -7.35 39.72
C MET A 105 -33.65 -6.21 40.65
N PHE A 106 -33.93 -5.02 40.10
CA PHE A 106 -34.43 -3.87 40.88
C PHE A 106 -35.97 -3.74 40.85
N GLY A 107 -36.68 -4.71 40.25
CA GLY A 107 -38.13 -4.71 40.13
C GLY A 107 -38.66 -3.56 39.25
N VAL A 108 -37.96 -3.28 38.15
CA VAL A 108 -38.25 -2.19 37.21
C VAL A 108 -38.76 -2.78 35.91
N ARG A 109 -39.92 -2.30 35.46
CA ARG A 109 -40.52 -2.66 34.16
C ARG A 109 -39.92 -1.81 33.05
N TYR A 110 -39.53 -2.42 31.94
CA TYR A 110 -39.01 -1.71 30.78
C TYR A 110 -39.95 -1.82 29.58
N ILE A 111 -40.21 -0.69 28.92
CA ILE A 111 -41.11 -0.56 27.77
C ILE A 111 -40.38 0.14 26.62
N ALA A 112 -40.40 -0.48 25.43
CA ALA A 112 -40.00 0.14 24.17
C ALA A 112 -41.19 0.20 23.21
N ILE A 113 -41.68 1.41 22.93
CA ILE A 113 -42.97 1.65 22.25
C ILE A 113 -42.98 1.07 20.83
N ASN A 114 -42.01 1.46 19.99
CA ASN A 114 -42.01 1.08 18.58
C ASN A 114 -41.64 -0.39 18.35
N ASP A 115 -40.89 -0.98 19.29
CA ASP A 115 -40.47 -2.37 19.20
C ASP A 115 -41.51 -3.34 19.81
N ASN A 116 -42.59 -2.80 20.40
CA ASN A 116 -43.61 -3.53 21.17
C ASN A 116 -42.97 -4.46 22.21
N VAL A 117 -41.98 -3.93 22.96
CA VAL A 117 -41.32 -4.66 24.04
C VAL A 117 -41.87 -4.15 25.36
N ASP A 118 -42.32 -5.08 26.20
CA ASP A 118 -42.78 -4.82 27.54
C ASP A 118 -42.37 -5.98 28.44
N THR A 119 -41.44 -5.75 29.36
CA THR A 119 -40.87 -6.83 30.20
C THR A 119 -41.88 -7.46 31.16
N ASP A 120 -43.06 -6.86 31.32
CA ASP A 120 -44.19 -7.39 32.10
C ASP A 120 -45.11 -8.30 31.26
N SER A 121 -44.97 -8.25 29.93
CA SER A 121 -45.65 -9.11 28.97
C SER A 121 -44.76 -10.32 28.62
N SER A 122 -45.17 -11.52 29.03
CA SER A 122 -44.44 -12.77 28.77
C SER A 122 -44.21 -13.04 27.28
N GLU A 123 -45.17 -12.69 26.41
CA GLU A 123 -45.07 -12.92 24.95
C GLU A 123 -44.06 -12.00 24.25
N SER A 124 -43.88 -10.76 24.74
CA SER A 124 -42.99 -9.78 24.09
C SER A 124 -41.52 -9.98 24.45
N ASN A 125 -41.25 -10.47 25.66
CA ASN A 125 -39.90 -10.72 26.17
C ASN A 125 -39.26 -11.96 25.49
N GLU A 126 -40.04 -13.01 25.24
CA GLU A 126 -39.57 -14.23 24.56
C GLU A 126 -39.16 -14.01 23.10
N LEU A 127 -39.79 -13.06 22.41
CA LEU A 127 -39.53 -12.76 20.99
C LEU A 127 -38.41 -11.73 20.77
N MET A 128 -37.94 -11.08 21.83
CA MET A 128 -36.91 -10.03 21.74
C MET A 128 -35.55 -10.56 21.23
N PRO A 129 -35.03 -11.71 21.70
CA PRO A 129 -33.81 -12.30 21.14
C PRO A 129 -33.94 -12.62 19.65
N PHE A 130 -35.12 -13.06 19.20
CA PHE A 130 -35.38 -13.35 17.79
C PHE A 130 -35.38 -12.09 16.93
N LYS A 131 -36.08 -11.02 17.33
CA LYS A 131 -36.04 -9.73 16.61
C LYS A 131 -34.61 -9.18 16.52
N ASN A 132 -33.83 -9.30 17.60
CA ASN A 132 -32.44 -8.88 17.62
C ASN A 132 -31.58 -9.70 16.66
N LEU A 133 -31.79 -11.02 16.61
CA LEU A 133 -31.13 -11.91 15.67
C LEU A 133 -31.48 -11.56 14.22
N PHE A 134 -32.74 -11.24 13.91
CA PHE A 134 -33.16 -10.81 12.58
C PHE A 134 -32.51 -9.49 12.16
N ASN A 135 -32.44 -8.51 13.06
CA ASN A 135 -31.76 -7.24 12.80
C ASN A 135 -30.26 -7.45 12.55
N GLU A 136 -29.60 -8.29 13.36
CA GLU A 136 -28.19 -8.61 13.15
C GLU A 136 -27.97 -9.36 11.83
N TRP A 137 -28.85 -10.30 11.51
CA TRP A 137 -28.84 -11.03 10.25
C TRP A 137 -29.00 -10.08 9.06
N TYR A 138 -29.92 -9.12 9.11
CA TYR A 138 -30.13 -8.13 8.06
C TYR A 138 -28.89 -7.26 7.81
N VAL A 139 -28.24 -6.77 8.88
CA VAL A 139 -27.00 -5.99 8.77
C VAL A 139 -25.87 -6.84 8.20
N ARG A 140 -25.73 -8.09 8.66
CA ARG A 140 -24.73 -9.03 8.15
C ARG A 140 -24.95 -9.38 6.68
N ASP A 141 -26.19 -9.63 6.28
CA ASP A 141 -26.57 -9.95 4.90
C ASP A 141 -26.36 -8.76 3.96
N SER A 142 -26.79 -7.56 4.37
CA SER A 142 -26.55 -6.32 3.62
C SER A 142 -25.06 -6.08 3.40
N SER A 143 -24.25 -6.23 4.46
CA SER A 143 -22.79 -6.11 4.35
C SER A 143 -22.19 -7.14 3.39
N ARG A 144 -22.67 -8.39 3.42
CA ARG A 144 -22.22 -9.46 2.51
C ARG A 144 -22.55 -9.14 1.05
N LYS A 145 -23.78 -8.68 0.77
CA LYS A 145 -24.21 -8.26 -0.57
C LYS A 145 -23.38 -7.11 -1.11
N VAL A 146 -23.16 -6.06 -0.31
CA VAL A 146 -22.31 -4.93 -0.69
C VAL A 146 -20.88 -5.39 -1.00
N ARG A 147 -20.31 -6.25 -0.16
CA ARG A 147 -18.97 -6.82 -0.39
C ARG A 147 -18.90 -7.65 -1.67
N ALA A 148 -19.92 -8.46 -1.96
CA ALA A 148 -20.00 -9.24 -3.19
C ALA A 148 -20.07 -8.33 -4.43
N VAL A 149 -20.87 -7.25 -4.38
CA VAL A 149 -20.94 -6.26 -5.47
C VAL A 149 -19.60 -5.54 -5.66
N LEU A 150 -18.93 -5.14 -4.57
CA LEU A 150 -17.60 -4.53 -4.63
C LEU A 150 -16.55 -5.50 -5.18
N LYS A 151 -16.60 -6.78 -4.80
CA LYS A 151 -15.72 -7.82 -5.34
C LYS A 151 -15.94 -8.03 -6.84
N ALA A 152 -17.20 -8.17 -7.28
CA ALA A 152 -17.51 -8.31 -8.69
C ALA A 152 -17.07 -7.08 -9.52
N LYS A 153 -17.19 -5.87 -8.96
CA LYS A 153 -16.64 -4.65 -9.58
C LYS A 153 -15.10 -4.69 -9.64
N ALA A 154 -14.46 -5.13 -8.56
CA ALA A 154 -13.02 -5.26 -8.48
C ALA A 154 -12.47 -6.18 -9.57
N GLU A 155 -13.09 -7.36 -9.74
CA GLU A 155 -12.73 -8.39 -10.71
C GLU A 155 -12.92 -7.93 -12.17
N ARG A 156 -13.82 -6.98 -12.42
CA ARG A 156 -13.97 -6.34 -13.75
C ARG A 156 -12.97 -5.22 -14.02
N GLY A 157 -12.07 -4.92 -13.08
CA GLY A 157 -11.14 -3.80 -13.18
C GLY A 157 -11.78 -2.42 -12.97
N GLU A 158 -13.04 -2.36 -12.51
CA GLU A 158 -13.67 -1.10 -12.16
C GLU A 158 -13.03 -0.54 -10.87
N ARG A 159 -12.75 0.77 -10.86
CA ARG A 159 -12.22 1.46 -9.69
C ARG A 159 -13.24 1.46 -8.55
N LEU A 160 -12.84 0.95 -7.38
CA LEU A 160 -13.69 0.97 -6.17
C LEU A 160 -13.62 2.29 -5.38
N GLY A 161 -12.56 3.08 -5.57
CA GLY A 161 -12.32 4.31 -4.81
C GLY A 161 -13.28 5.43 -5.18
N THR A 162 -14.05 5.92 -4.20
CA THR A 162 -15.03 7.01 -4.40
C THR A 162 -14.40 8.33 -4.81
N ARG A 163 -13.14 8.59 -4.44
CA ARG A 163 -12.42 9.84 -4.70
C ARG A 163 -11.35 9.65 -5.77
N ALA A 164 -11.14 10.66 -6.61
CA ALA A 164 -10.01 10.66 -7.54
C ALA A 164 -8.70 10.89 -6.75
N PRO A 165 -7.61 10.18 -7.07
CA PRO A 165 -6.29 10.47 -6.51
C PRO A 165 -5.77 11.81 -7.00
N TYR A 166 -4.88 12.43 -6.25
CA TYR A 166 -4.21 13.67 -6.66
C TYR A 166 -3.49 13.50 -8.00
N GLY A 167 -3.60 14.49 -8.90
CA GLY A 167 -3.11 14.38 -10.28
C GLY A 167 -4.16 13.90 -11.29
N TYR A 168 -5.31 13.41 -10.81
CA TYR A 168 -6.44 13.00 -11.63
C TYR A 168 -7.73 13.65 -11.15
N LYS A 169 -8.68 13.77 -12.08
CA LYS A 169 -10.08 14.12 -11.82
C LYS A 169 -10.98 13.04 -12.38
N LYS A 170 -12.23 13.01 -11.92
CA LYS A 170 -13.24 12.14 -12.54
C LYS A 170 -13.64 12.72 -13.89
N ASP A 171 -13.93 11.85 -14.84
CA ASP A 171 -14.56 12.25 -16.08
C ASP A 171 -15.97 12.80 -15.78
N GLU A 172 -16.37 13.84 -16.51
CA GLU A 172 -17.70 14.45 -16.43
C GLU A 172 -18.75 13.54 -17.05
N ALA A 173 -18.37 12.77 -18.09
CA ALA A 173 -19.26 11.83 -18.77
C ALA A 173 -19.38 10.48 -18.03
N ASP A 174 -18.28 10.01 -17.41
CA ASP A 174 -18.25 8.76 -16.65
C ASP A 174 -17.49 8.94 -15.33
N SER A 175 -18.25 9.12 -14.25
CA SER A 175 -17.70 9.29 -12.90
C SER A 175 -16.78 8.16 -12.41
N LYS A 176 -16.73 7.02 -13.11
CA LYS A 176 -15.86 5.87 -12.82
C LYS A 176 -14.48 5.99 -13.48
N LYS A 177 -14.33 6.79 -14.54
CA LYS A 177 -13.07 6.98 -15.25
C LYS A 177 -12.25 8.11 -14.66
N LEU A 178 -10.93 7.96 -14.72
CA LEU A 178 -9.97 8.98 -14.30
C LEU A 178 -9.41 9.68 -15.54
N VAL A 179 -9.47 11.01 -15.51
CA VAL A 179 -8.88 11.90 -16.50
C VAL A 179 -7.75 12.68 -15.83
N VAL A 180 -6.71 13.01 -16.58
CA VAL A 180 -5.57 13.79 -16.06
C VAL A 180 -6.03 15.19 -15.67
N ASP A 181 -5.63 15.63 -14.47
CA ASP A 181 -5.74 17.02 -14.06
C ASP A 181 -4.36 17.67 -14.19
N GLU A 182 -4.11 18.39 -15.28
CA GLU A 182 -2.77 18.85 -15.67
C GLU A 182 -2.04 19.66 -14.59
N GLU A 183 -2.78 20.47 -13.82
CA GLU A 183 -2.20 21.27 -12.73
C GLU A 183 -1.64 20.38 -11.62
N ALA A 184 -2.47 19.44 -11.11
CA ALA A 184 -2.03 18.50 -10.08
C ALA A 184 -1.06 17.45 -10.64
N ALA A 185 -1.21 17.07 -11.90
CA ALA A 185 -0.35 16.11 -12.58
C ALA A 185 1.06 16.65 -12.76
N ALA A 186 1.21 17.94 -13.07
CA ALA A 186 2.53 18.59 -13.11
C ALA A 186 3.25 18.48 -11.77
N VAL A 187 2.55 18.67 -10.65
CA VAL A 187 3.10 18.49 -9.30
C VAL A 187 3.50 17.03 -9.06
N VAL A 188 2.67 16.06 -9.44
CA VAL A 188 2.99 14.63 -9.33
C VAL A 188 4.25 14.30 -10.14
N ARG A 189 4.32 14.64 -11.43
CA ARG A 189 5.50 14.39 -12.28
C ARG A 189 6.75 15.01 -11.68
N ARG A 190 6.63 16.22 -11.13
CA ARG A 190 7.73 16.92 -10.45
C ARG A 190 8.18 16.23 -9.16
N ILE A 191 7.26 15.66 -8.38
CA ILE A 191 7.59 14.84 -7.19
C ILE A 191 8.41 13.62 -7.58
N PHE A 192 7.98 12.89 -8.63
CA PHE A 192 8.72 11.73 -9.14
C PHE A 192 10.09 12.12 -9.69
N ALA A 193 10.19 13.18 -10.48
CA ALA A 193 11.47 13.70 -10.99
C ALA A 193 12.41 14.11 -9.85
N MET A 194 11.92 14.82 -8.83
CA MET A 194 12.71 15.19 -7.66
C MET A 194 13.22 13.97 -6.88
N CYS A 195 12.40 12.92 -6.76
CA CYS A 195 12.81 11.68 -6.11
C CYS A 195 13.83 10.91 -6.96
N ALA A 196 13.64 10.84 -8.28
CA ALA A 196 14.58 10.24 -9.22
C ALA A 196 15.94 10.96 -9.20
N ALA A 197 15.95 12.29 -9.08
CA ALA A 197 17.18 13.07 -8.86
C ALA A 197 17.87 12.76 -7.51
N GLY A 198 17.17 12.12 -6.57
CA GLY A 198 17.70 11.63 -5.31
C GLY A 198 17.26 12.39 -4.06
N ARG A 199 16.22 13.24 -4.14
CA ARG A 199 15.61 13.91 -2.98
C ARG A 199 14.75 12.93 -2.18
N GLY A 200 14.89 12.95 -0.86
CA GLY A 200 14.05 12.13 0.03
C GLY A 200 12.64 12.72 0.19
N PRO A 201 11.64 11.91 0.60
CA PRO A 201 10.25 12.38 0.79
C PRO A 201 10.13 13.61 1.71
N SER A 202 10.90 13.67 2.80
CA SER A 202 10.92 14.82 3.71
C SER A 202 11.47 16.10 3.06
N GLN A 203 12.49 15.98 2.20
CA GLN A 203 13.07 17.13 1.48
C GLN A 203 12.11 17.64 0.41
N ILE A 204 11.43 16.72 -0.28
CA ILE A 204 10.40 17.05 -1.26
C ILE A 204 9.24 17.77 -0.57
N ALA A 205 8.71 17.22 0.53
CA ALA A 205 7.64 17.85 1.30
C ALA A 205 8.00 19.25 1.79
N ARG A 206 9.24 19.45 2.28
CA ARG A 206 9.72 20.78 2.66
C ARG A 206 9.76 21.75 1.47
N LYS A 207 10.27 21.32 0.32
CA LYS A 207 10.33 22.17 -0.87
C LYS A 207 8.94 22.55 -1.38
N LEU A 208 7.99 21.62 -1.40
CA LEU A 208 6.60 21.90 -1.79
C LEU A 208 5.92 22.89 -0.84
N ARG A 209 6.26 22.84 0.46
CA ARG A 209 5.82 23.82 1.47
C ARG A 209 6.41 25.21 1.24
N GLU A 210 7.71 25.29 1.00
CA GLU A 210 8.42 26.56 0.72
C GLU A 210 7.86 27.24 -0.53
N GLU A 211 7.46 26.46 -1.54
CA GLU A 211 6.87 26.96 -2.79
C GLU A 211 5.35 27.18 -2.71
N GLN A 212 4.75 27.02 -1.52
CA GLN A 212 3.31 27.20 -1.29
C GLN A 212 2.42 26.41 -2.25
N ILE A 213 2.78 25.16 -2.52
CA ILE A 213 1.97 24.25 -3.33
C ILE A 213 0.89 23.63 -2.45
N LEU A 214 -0.37 23.74 -2.87
CA LEU A 214 -1.52 23.19 -2.14
C LEU A 214 -1.34 21.68 -1.91
N CYS A 215 -1.58 21.23 -0.68
CA CYS A 215 -1.53 19.81 -0.37
C CYS A 215 -2.74 19.08 -0.98
N PRO A 216 -2.69 17.75 -1.19
CA PRO A 216 -3.74 17.03 -1.90
C PRO A 216 -5.14 17.19 -1.32
N THR A 217 -5.27 17.26 0.01
CA THR A 217 -6.56 17.41 0.68
C THR A 217 -7.17 18.79 0.48
N THR A 218 -6.35 19.84 0.61
CA THR A 218 -6.79 21.22 0.43
C THR A 218 -7.09 21.51 -1.03
N TYR A 219 -6.27 21.00 -1.95
CA TYR A 219 -6.51 21.10 -3.38
C TYR A 219 -7.86 20.48 -3.77
N ALA A 220 -8.15 19.27 -3.27
CA ALA A 220 -9.42 18.59 -3.56
C ALA A 220 -10.62 19.32 -2.96
N TYR A 221 -10.47 19.94 -1.79
CA TYR A 221 -11.51 20.75 -1.17
C TYR A 221 -11.78 22.04 -1.97
N GLN A 222 -10.74 22.80 -2.32
CA GLN A 222 -10.90 24.07 -3.04
C GLN A 222 -11.44 23.87 -4.47
N LYS A 223 -10.97 22.85 -5.18
CA LYS A 223 -11.33 22.64 -6.59
C LYS A 223 -12.62 21.84 -6.79
N PHE A 224 -12.89 20.88 -5.91
CA PHE A 224 -14.01 19.93 -6.07
C PHE A 224 -15.01 19.93 -4.90
N GLY A 225 -14.79 20.74 -3.86
CA GLY A 225 -15.67 20.78 -2.67
C GLY A 225 -15.62 19.52 -1.81
N ILE A 226 -14.57 18.69 -1.94
CA ILE A 226 -14.51 17.37 -1.29
C ILE A 226 -13.89 17.49 0.11
N ASN A 227 -14.68 17.20 1.15
CA ASN A 227 -14.21 17.15 2.53
C ASN A 227 -13.37 15.91 2.85
N HIS A 228 -12.26 16.09 3.55
CA HIS A 228 -11.40 15.02 4.06
C HIS A 228 -11.32 15.06 5.59
N THR A 229 -11.20 13.90 6.24
CA THR A 229 -11.07 13.83 7.73
C THR A 229 -9.81 14.54 8.23
N SER A 230 -8.78 14.60 7.40
CA SER A 230 -7.52 15.32 7.67
C SER A 230 -7.44 16.66 6.94
N LEU A 231 -8.57 17.24 6.53
CA LEU A 231 -8.59 18.58 5.95
C LEU A 231 -8.24 19.58 7.06
N ASN A 232 -7.17 20.35 6.83
CA ASN A 232 -6.82 21.47 7.68
C ASN A 232 -6.71 22.71 6.79
N MET A 233 -7.64 23.65 6.95
CA MET A 233 -7.67 24.90 6.19
C MET A 233 -6.74 25.96 6.78
N GLU A 234 -6.27 25.79 8.02
CA GLU A 234 -5.29 26.70 8.64
C GLU A 234 -3.90 26.52 8.04
N GLU A 235 -3.57 25.30 7.56
CA GLU A 235 -2.30 24.97 6.93
C GLU A 235 -2.47 24.38 5.52
N PRO A 236 -2.92 25.18 4.53
CA PRO A 236 -3.31 24.70 3.21
C PRO A 236 -2.14 24.07 2.40
N PHE A 237 -0.91 24.40 2.76
CA PHE A 237 0.31 23.95 2.10
C PHE A 237 1.03 22.82 2.86
N HIS A 238 0.45 22.26 3.92
CA HIS A 238 1.13 21.30 4.78
C HIS A 238 1.36 19.92 4.12
N TRP A 239 2.44 19.81 3.35
CA TRP A 239 2.94 18.54 2.83
C TRP A 239 3.66 17.76 3.92
N THR A 240 3.25 16.50 4.14
CA THR A 240 3.94 15.60 5.07
C THR A 240 4.84 14.62 4.30
N SER A 241 5.88 14.13 4.97
CA SER A 241 6.78 13.12 4.41
C SER A 241 6.05 11.82 4.06
N SER A 242 5.05 11.44 4.87
CA SER A 242 4.20 10.26 4.63
C SER A 242 3.30 10.43 3.41
N THR A 243 2.71 11.62 3.19
CA THR A 243 1.92 11.89 1.97
C THR A 243 2.78 11.68 0.72
N VAL A 244 3.99 12.25 0.68
CA VAL A 244 4.90 12.10 -0.46
C VAL A 244 5.36 10.64 -0.61
N ALA A 245 5.70 9.96 0.49
CA ALA A 245 6.10 8.56 0.46
C ALA A 245 5.01 7.64 -0.10
N ASN A 246 3.76 7.83 0.33
CA ASN A 246 2.61 7.07 -0.16
C ASN A 246 2.34 7.35 -1.64
N MET A 247 2.54 8.58 -2.11
CA MET A 247 2.41 8.91 -3.53
C MET A 247 3.47 8.19 -4.38
N LEU A 248 4.72 8.15 -3.91
CA LEU A 248 5.81 7.46 -4.59
C LEU A 248 5.67 5.93 -4.58
N GLU A 249 4.79 5.35 -3.75
CA GLU A 249 4.48 3.90 -3.70
C GLU A 249 3.18 3.51 -4.39
N ASN A 250 2.37 4.49 -4.78
CA ASN A 250 1.12 4.24 -5.47
C ASN A 250 1.29 3.95 -6.97
N GLU A 251 1.23 2.66 -7.35
CA GLU A 251 1.32 2.20 -8.76
C GLU A 251 0.20 2.76 -9.65
N LEU A 252 -0.81 3.40 -9.07
CA LEU A 252 -1.81 4.14 -9.82
C LEU A 252 -1.22 5.19 -10.77
N TYR A 253 -0.08 5.79 -10.42
CA TYR A 253 0.57 6.76 -11.31
C TYR A 253 1.16 6.15 -12.60
N LEU A 254 1.25 4.82 -12.68
CA LEU A 254 1.59 4.06 -13.89
C LEU A 254 0.37 3.83 -14.81
N GLY A 255 -0.84 4.25 -14.40
CA GLY A 255 -2.09 3.95 -15.11
C GLY A 255 -2.78 2.66 -14.66
N ASN A 256 -2.27 2.04 -13.58
CA ASN A 256 -2.76 0.75 -13.09
C ASN A 256 -3.85 0.94 -12.03
N THR A 257 -4.92 0.14 -12.08
CA THR A 257 -5.92 0.10 -11.01
C THR A 257 -5.64 -1.09 -10.11
N ILE A 258 -5.32 -0.81 -8.84
CA ILE A 258 -5.18 -1.83 -7.80
C ILE A 258 -6.47 -1.89 -6.99
N ASN A 259 -7.15 -3.02 -7.05
CA ASN A 259 -8.32 -3.30 -6.25
C ASN A 259 -8.01 -4.29 -5.12
N MET A 260 -8.85 -4.29 -4.08
CA MET A 260 -8.76 -5.19 -2.92
C MET A 260 -7.49 -5.10 -2.05
N ARG A 261 -6.67 -4.05 -2.18
CA ARG A 261 -5.52 -3.83 -1.28
C ARG A 261 -5.89 -3.76 0.21
N PHE A 262 -7.09 -3.29 0.52
CA PHE A 262 -7.55 -3.21 1.90
C PHE A 262 -8.95 -3.82 2.04
N SER A 263 -9.17 -4.58 3.11
CA SER A 263 -10.49 -5.02 3.53
C SER A 263 -10.73 -4.78 5.02
N THR A 264 -11.94 -5.03 5.48
CA THR A 264 -12.31 -4.98 6.91
C THR A 264 -12.63 -6.39 7.38
N LYS A 265 -12.05 -6.83 8.50
CA LYS A 265 -12.18 -8.20 9.03
C LYS A 265 -13.65 -8.60 9.25
N SER A 266 -14.47 -7.67 9.76
CA SER A 266 -15.89 -7.90 10.03
C SER A 266 -16.72 -6.70 9.62
N TYR A 267 -18.04 -6.86 9.55
CA TYR A 267 -18.94 -5.73 9.38
C TYR A 267 -19.00 -4.83 10.63
N LYS A 268 -18.71 -5.42 11.80
CA LYS A 268 -18.62 -4.73 13.11
C LYS A 268 -17.28 -4.03 13.32
N ASP A 269 -16.19 -4.66 12.86
CA ASP A 269 -14.84 -4.10 12.98
C ASP A 269 -14.46 -3.32 11.72
N LYS A 270 -14.37 -1.99 11.84
CA LYS A 270 -13.99 -1.09 10.74
C LYS A 270 -12.48 -0.94 10.56
N ARG A 271 -11.66 -1.63 11.36
CA ARG A 271 -10.21 -1.63 11.17
C ARG A 271 -9.85 -2.21 9.81
N ARG A 272 -8.96 -1.52 9.11
CA ARG A 272 -8.48 -1.90 7.79
C ARG A 272 -7.37 -2.93 7.94
N VAL A 273 -7.49 -4.02 7.21
CA VAL A 273 -6.46 -5.04 7.01
C VAL A 273 -5.89 -4.82 5.63
N GLU A 274 -4.57 -4.69 5.53
CA GLU A 274 -3.85 -4.63 4.26
C GLU A 274 -3.55 -6.05 3.78
N HIS A 275 -3.83 -6.31 2.51
CA HIS A 275 -3.57 -7.61 1.89
C HIS A 275 -2.18 -7.64 1.25
N PRO A 276 -1.55 -8.84 1.16
CA PRO A 276 -0.35 -9.03 0.37
C PRO A 276 -0.56 -8.61 -1.09
N LYS A 277 0.54 -8.30 -1.79
CA LYS A 277 0.46 -7.85 -3.19
C LYS A 277 -0.10 -8.94 -4.11
N GLU A 278 0.13 -10.20 -3.77
CA GLU A 278 -0.29 -11.39 -4.52
C GLU A 278 -1.81 -11.58 -4.50
N GLU A 279 -2.48 -11.11 -3.45
CA GLU A 279 -3.94 -11.15 -3.31
C GLU A 279 -4.62 -9.90 -3.92
N CYS A 280 -3.84 -8.89 -4.32
CA CYS A 280 -4.36 -7.68 -4.93
C CYS A 280 -4.67 -7.91 -6.41
N LEU A 281 -5.83 -7.45 -6.86
CA LEU A 281 -6.18 -7.48 -8.27
C LEU A 281 -5.60 -6.23 -8.96
N VAL A 282 -4.61 -6.43 -9.82
CA VAL A 282 -3.93 -5.36 -10.56
C VAL A 282 -4.38 -5.39 -12.03
N PHE A 283 -4.94 -4.27 -12.49
CA PHE A 283 -5.33 -4.08 -13.88
C PHE A 283 -4.49 -2.99 -14.52
N GLU A 284 -3.74 -3.33 -15.55
CA GLU A 284 -2.83 -2.42 -16.23
C GLU A 284 -3.56 -1.50 -17.23
N GLY A 285 -3.04 -0.29 -17.45
CA GLY A 285 -3.50 0.59 -18.54
C GLY A 285 -4.94 1.10 -18.42
N THR A 286 -5.54 1.04 -17.24
CA THR A 286 -6.93 1.47 -17.00
C THR A 286 -7.19 2.96 -17.17
N HIS A 287 -6.16 3.79 -17.04
CA HIS A 287 -6.22 5.24 -17.19
C HIS A 287 -4.86 5.80 -17.64
N PRO A 288 -4.79 7.05 -18.13
CA PRO A 288 -3.53 7.61 -18.65
C PRO A 288 -2.45 7.69 -17.57
N ALA A 289 -1.26 7.16 -17.85
CA ALA A 289 -0.14 7.17 -16.91
C ALA A 289 0.45 8.58 -16.74
N LEU A 290 0.71 8.99 -15.49
CA LEU A 290 1.46 10.22 -15.21
C LEU A 290 2.97 9.98 -15.19
N VAL A 291 3.40 8.76 -14.86
CA VAL A 291 4.79 8.37 -14.70
C VAL A 291 5.04 7.13 -15.55
N THR A 292 6.19 7.07 -16.23
CA THR A 292 6.59 5.88 -16.99
C THR A 292 7.12 4.80 -16.05
N GLN A 293 7.05 3.53 -16.48
CA GLN A 293 7.63 2.41 -15.74
C GLN A 293 9.11 2.66 -15.38
N GLU A 294 9.87 3.24 -16.31
CA GLU A 294 11.29 3.56 -16.11
C GLU A 294 11.53 4.51 -14.91
N VAL A 295 10.77 5.60 -14.83
CA VAL A 295 10.90 6.58 -13.75
C VAL A 295 10.45 5.96 -12.42
N TRP A 296 9.41 5.13 -12.46
CA TRP A 296 8.93 4.40 -11.31
C TRP A 296 10.00 3.47 -10.72
N ASP A 297 10.63 2.65 -11.57
CA ASP A 297 11.65 1.70 -11.15
C ASP A 297 12.90 2.42 -10.59
N ILE A 298 13.27 3.57 -11.18
CA ILE A 298 14.32 4.44 -10.62
C ILE A 298 13.93 4.91 -9.22
N VAL A 299 12.71 5.40 -9.02
CA VAL A 299 12.21 5.88 -7.73
C VAL A 299 12.19 4.75 -6.69
N GLN A 300 11.72 3.55 -7.03
CA GLN A 300 11.73 2.41 -6.10
C GLN A 300 13.15 2.04 -5.68
N ARG A 301 14.09 1.96 -6.63
CA ARG A 301 15.52 1.71 -6.33
C ARG A 301 16.12 2.79 -5.44
N VAL A 302 15.79 4.06 -5.67
CA VAL A 302 16.25 5.18 -4.82
C VAL A 302 15.71 5.04 -3.39
N ARG A 303 14.45 4.64 -3.23
CA ARG A 303 13.78 4.54 -1.92
C ARG A 303 14.23 3.34 -1.09
N GLN A 304 14.61 2.23 -1.71
CA GLN A 304 15.20 1.08 -1.02
C GLN A 304 16.51 1.46 -0.31
N ASN A 305 17.31 2.32 -0.93
CA ASN A 305 18.57 2.81 -0.38
C ASN A 305 18.33 3.96 0.62
N ARG A 306 18.01 3.63 1.87
CA ARG A 306 17.79 4.61 2.96
C ARG A 306 19.00 5.54 3.12
N ARG A 307 18.81 6.83 2.82
CA ARG A 307 19.85 7.87 2.97
C ARG A 307 19.78 8.55 4.33
N ARG A 308 20.94 8.78 4.95
CA ARG A 308 21.06 9.73 6.05
C ARG A 308 21.12 11.16 5.50
N PRO A 309 20.43 12.14 6.10
CA PRO A 309 20.56 13.54 5.73
C PRO A 309 22.02 13.99 5.84
N THR A 310 22.57 14.59 4.78
CA THR A 310 23.87 15.25 4.81
C THR A 310 23.72 16.67 5.35
N LYS A 311 24.70 17.15 6.12
CA LYS A 311 24.72 18.54 6.63
C LYS A 311 24.86 19.57 5.49
N MET A 312 25.50 19.19 4.38
CA MET A 312 25.54 19.98 3.16
C MET A 312 24.27 19.72 2.33
N ASN A 313 23.64 20.79 1.85
CA ASN A 313 22.41 20.75 1.04
C ASN A 313 22.66 20.32 -0.42
N GLU A 314 23.92 20.08 -0.79
CA GLU A 314 24.32 19.57 -2.10
C GLU A 314 24.11 18.07 -2.21
N GLN A 315 23.51 17.64 -3.32
CA GLN A 315 23.23 16.24 -3.56
C GLN A 315 24.46 15.50 -4.06
N ASN A 316 24.62 14.26 -3.59
CA ASN A 316 25.58 13.32 -4.14
C ASN A 316 24.91 12.56 -5.29
N LYS A 317 25.29 12.89 -6.53
CA LYS A 317 24.77 12.25 -7.75
C LYS A 317 25.03 10.73 -7.76
N TYR A 318 26.14 10.27 -7.19
CA TYR A 318 26.54 8.88 -7.06
C TYR A 318 26.02 8.15 -5.81
N SER A 319 25.14 8.78 -5.03
CA SER A 319 24.70 8.19 -3.77
C SER A 319 24.01 6.84 -3.99
N GLY A 320 24.60 5.81 -3.37
CA GLY A 320 24.18 4.41 -3.46
C GLY A 320 24.76 3.63 -4.65
N LEU A 321 25.52 4.28 -5.54
CA LEU A 321 26.04 3.64 -6.77
C LEU A 321 27.48 3.14 -6.62
N VAL A 322 28.33 3.81 -5.83
CA VAL A 322 29.76 3.48 -5.71
C VAL A 322 29.98 2.44 -4.62
N VAL A 323 30.61 1.33 -4.97
CA VAL A 323 30.81 0.14 -4.13
C VAL A 323 32.28 -0.25 -4.13
N CYS A 324 32.78 -0.72 -2.98
CA CYS A 324 34.13 -1.26 -2.85
C CYS A 324 34.19 -2.70 -3.40
N ALA A 325 35.20 -3.02 -4.20
CA ALA A 325 35.41 -4.36 -4.76
C ALA A 325 35.60 -5.43 -3.68
N ASP A 326 36.44 -5.14 -2.67
CA ASP A 326 36.84 -6.16 -1.68
C ASP A 326 35.75 -6.45 -0.64
N CYS A 327 35.14 -5.41 -0.06
CA CYS A 327 34.17 -5.59 1.03
C CYS A 327 32.70 -5.47 0.59
N GLY A 328 32.43 -5.18 -0.68
CA GLY A 328 31.08 -5.03 -1.24
C GLY A 328 30.25 -3.88 -0.64
N SER A 329 30.81 -3.08 0.27
CA SER A 329 30.10 -2.02 0.97
C SER A 329 30.09 -0.73 0.14
N THR A 330 29.00 0.04 0.22
CA THR A 330 28.88 1.35 -0.44
C THR A 330 29.95 2.32 0.08
N MET A 331 30.65 2.99 -0.82
CA MET A 331 31.67 3.98 -0.50
C MET A 331 31.04 5.30 -0.03
N VAL A 332 31.73 6.00 0.87
CA VAL A 332 31.26 7.26 1.46
C VAL A 332 31.94 8.43 0.77
N LEU A 333 31.12 9.37 0.30
CA LEU A 333 31.61 10.65 -0.22
C LEU A 333 32.00 11.58 0.92
N HIS A 334 33.22 12.11 0.85
CA HIS A 334 33.72 13.14 1.75
C HIS A 334 33.75 14.48 1.05
N ARG A 335 33.03 15.44 1.65
CA ARG A 335 32.99 16.86 1.27
C ARG A 335 33.14 17.68 2.54
N ALA A 336 33.73 18.87 2.42
CA ALA A 336 33.79 19.86 3.47
C ALA A 336 33.60 21.26 2.87
N HIS A 337 33.00 22.19 3.62
CA HIS A 337 32.81 23.58 3.16
C HIS A 337 34.14 24.28 2.84
N THR A 338 35.23 23.86 3.47
CA THR A 338 36.58 24.38 3.25
C THR A 338 37.31 23.72 2.08
N MET A 339 36.73 22.67 1.49
CA MET A 339 37.34 21.86 0.44
C MET A 339 36.82 22.30 -0.93
N LYS A 340 37.73 22.48 -1.89
CA LYS A 340 37.32 22.75 -3.29
C LYS A 340 36.55 21.53 -3.83
N PRO A 341 35.49 21.72 -4.66
CA PRO A 341 34.71 20.62 -5.21
C PRO A 341 35.55 19.55 -5.94
N THR A 342 36.66 19.95 -6.56
CA THR A 342 37.61 19.06 -7.27
C THR A 342 38.36 18.10 -6.34
N TRP A 343 38.33 18.33 -5.03
CA TRP A 343 39.00 17.46 -4.05
C TRP A 343 38.04 16.48 -3.37
N ASN A 344 36.74 16.57 -3.64
CA ASN A 344 35.76 15.60 -3.16
C ASN A 344 36.19 14.18 -3.52
N ASN A 345 36.02 13.24 -2.60
CA ASN A 345 36.49 11.87 -2.79
C ASN A 345 35.61 10.84 -2.09
N PHE A 346 35.63 9.64 -2.63
CA PHE A 346 35.01 8.45 -2.08
C PHE A 346 36.04 7.62 -1.33
N THR A 347 35.68 7.12 -0.16
CA THR A 347 36.46 6.14 0.58
C THR A 347 35.63 4.93 1.00
N CYS A 348 36.28 3.78 1.16
CA CYS A 348 35.62 2.60 1.69
C CYS A 348 35.12 2.84 3.12
N ARG A 349 33.82 2.62 3.33
CA ARG A 349 33.16 2.77 4.64
C ARG A 349 33.72 1.80 5.67
N THR A 350 33.89 0.55 5.29
CA THR A 350 34.29 -0.56 6.16
C THR A 350 35.72 -0.36 6.63
N TYR A 351 36.63 -0.06 5.70
CA TYR A 351 38.01 0.31 6.05
C TYR A 351 38.07 1.49 7.03
N LYS A 352 37.26 2.53 6.82
CA LYS A 352 37.27 3.72 7.69
C LYS A 352 36.74 3.43 9.11
N LYS A 353 35.80 2.51 9.25
CA LYS A 353 35.14 2.21 10.53
C LYS A 353 35.81 1.07 11.31
N GLU A 354 36.17 0.00 10.62
CA GLU A 354 36.69 -1.25 11.19
C GLU A 354 38.20 -1.42 10.96
N GLY A 355 38.83 -0.59 10.11
CA GLY A 355 40.28 -0.59 9.90
C GLY A 355 40.77 -1.56 8.81
N ALA A 356 42.09 -1.71 8.75
CA ALA A 356 42.80 -2.47 7.71
C ALA A 356 42.63 -3.99 7.81
N GLU A 357 42.13 -4.50 8.95
CA GLU A 357 41.91 -5.93 9.17
C GLU A 357 40.72 -6.46 8.35
N VAL A 358 39.75 -5.59 8.03
CA VAL A 358 38.50 -5.98 7.36
C VAL A 358 38.48 -5.57 5.88
N CYS A 359 39.19 -4.52 5.50
CA CYS A 359 39.25 -4.06 4.10
C CYS A 359 40.51 -3.21 3.86
N THR A 360 40.79 -2.86 2.61
CA THR A 360 41.90 -2.00 2.21
C THR A 360 41.44 -0.56 1.93
N ALA A 361 42.41 0.36 1.85
CA ALA A 361 42.21 1.80 1.65
C ALA A 361 41.76 2.16 0.23
N HIS A 362 40.57 1.72 -0.18
CA HIS A 362 39.98 2.14 -1.45
C HIS A 362 39.63 3.62 -1.42
N TYR A 363 40.16 4.33 -2.40
CA TYR A 363 40.04 5.77 -2.54
C TYR A 363 39.90 6.14 -4.01
N ILE A 364 38.95 7.03 -4.33
CA ILE A 364 38.83 7.63 -5.66
C ILE A 364 38.29 9.06 -5.57
N ARG A 365 38.75 9.97 -6.43
CA ARG A 365 38.24 11.35 -6.49
C ARG A 365 36.95 11.41 -7.30
N GLU A 366 36.05 12.32 -6.91
CA GLU A 366 34.77 12.55 -7.60
C GLU A 366 35.00 13.02 -9.04
N CYS A 367 35.98 13.90 -9.29
CA CYS A 367 36.28 14.40 -10.64
C CYS A 367 36.81 13.31 -11.59
N VAL A 368 37.67 12.42 -11.09
CA VAL A 368 38.18 11.28 -11.88
C VAL A 368 37.05 10.31 -12.21
N LEU A 369 36.16 10.09 -11.25
CA LEU A 369 34.99 9.25 -11.45
C LEU A 369 34.04 9.86 -12.50
N ASP A 370 33.86 11.18 -12.49
CA ASP A 370 33.06 11.91 -13.49
C ASP A 370 33.61 11.72 -14.91
N GLU A 371 34.91 11.91 -15.10
CA GLU A 371 35.56 11.76 -16.40
C GLU A 371 35.43 10.33 -16.94
N VAL A 372 35.79 9.33 -16.11
CA VAL A 372 35.76 7.92 -16.51
C VAL A 372 34.35 7.46 -16.88
N ILE A 373 33.35 7.84 -16.09
CA ILE A 373 31.97 7.42 -16.36
C ILE A 373 31.40 8.13 -17.58
N LEU A 374 31.70 9.41 -17.77
CA LEU A 374 31.21 10.17 -18.92
C LEU A 374 31.78 9.59 -20.23
N GLU A 375 33.07 9.29 -20.24
CA GLU A 375 33.74 8.68 -21.39
C GLU A 375 33.19 7.28 -21.69
N ASP A 376 33.07 6.42 -20.67
CA ASP A 376 32.55 5.05 -20.87
C ASP A 376 31.09 5.05 -21.31
N LEU A 377 30.25 5.90 -20.71
CA LEU A 377 28.84 6.04 -21.06
C LEU A 377 28.68 6.52 -22.51
N ARG A 378 29.48 7.50 -22.97
CA ARG A 378 29.49 7.95 -24.37
C ARG A 378 29.91 6.83 -25.31
N ARG A 379 30.99 6.10 -24.97
CA ARG A 379 31.50 4.98 -25.76
C ARG A 379 30.44 3.88 -25.93
N VAL A 380 29.84 3.42 -24.83
CA VAL A 380 28.86 2.33 -24.85
C VAL A 380 27.57 2.76 -25.54
N THR A 381 27.09 4.00 -25.31
CA THR A 381 25.88 4.50 -25.99
C THR A 381 26.09 4.81 -27.47
N ALA A 382 27.29 5.21 -27.90
CA ALA A 382 27.63 5.37 -29.32
C ALA A 382 27.63 4.02 -30.03
N MET A 383 28.32 3.03 -29.47
CA MET A 383 28.34 1.67 -30.02
C MET A 383 26.93 1.04 -30.08
N ALA A 384 26.12 1.21 -29.04
CA ALA A 384 24.74 0.72 -29.04
C ALA A 384 23.84 1.42 -30.08
N ARG A 385 24.22 2.60 -30.59
CA ARG A 385 23.49 3.33 -31.64
C ARG A 385 24.00 3.01 -33.04
N GLU A 386 25.31 3.07 -33.21
CA GLU A 386 26.00 3.00 -34.50
C GLU A 386 26.23 1.56 -34.95
N HIS A 387 26.49 0.66 -34.01
CA HIS A 387 26.80 -0.75 -34.25
C HIS A 387 25.81 -1.66 -33.52
N THR A 388 24.50 -1.44 -33.69
CA THR A 388 23.44 -2.15 -32.94
C THR A 388 23.56 -3.68 -33.00
N MET A 389 23.88 -4.24 -34.17
CA MET A 389 23.90 -5.68 -34.38
C MET A 389 25.12 -6.33 -33.72
N GLU A 390 26.31 -5.76 -33.93
CA GLU A 390 27.56 -6.19 -33.30
C GLU A 390 27.52 -6.00 -31.78
N PHE A 391 26.90 -4.91 -31.31
CA PHE A 391 26.69 -4.67 -29.89
C PHE A 391 25.78 -5.73 -29.28
N ALA A 392 24.65 -6.05 -29.92
CA ALA A 392 23.75 -7.09 -29.45
C ALA A 392 24.41 -8.47 -29.43
N GLU A 393 25.25 -8.78 -30.43
CA GLU A 393 26.03 -10.02 -30.49
C GLU A 393 27.15 -10.06 -29.43
N TYR A 394 27.84 -8.94 -29.19
CA TYR A 394 28.86 -8.80 -28.15
C TYR A 394 28.27 -8.96 -26.74
N ILE A 395 27.14 -8.33 -26.45
CA ILE A 395 26.44 -8.51 -25.18
C ILE A 395 25.87 -9.92 -25.07
N GLY A 396 25.27 -10.46 -26.14
CA GLY A 396 24.70 -11.81 -26.17
C GLY A 396 25.74 -12.92 -26.03
N SER A 397 26.97 -12.71 -26.48
CA SER A 397 28.08 -13.66 -26.33
C SER A 397 28.73 -13.61 -24.93
N ARG A 398 28.72 -12.46 -24.25
CA ARG A 398 29.20 -12.30 -22.87
C ARG A 398 28.16 -12.63 -21.80
N GLN A 399 26.88 -12.39 -22.05
CA GLN A 399 25.80 -12.93 -21.23
C GLN A 399 25.84 -14.44 -21.38
N SER A 400 26.33 -15.11 -20.34
CA SER A 400 26.95 -16.42 -20.46
C SER A 400 26.07 -17.41 -21.23
N ALA A 401 26.65 -18.09 -22.22
CA ALA A 401 26.02 -19.26 -22.86
C ALA A 401 25.52 -20.29 -21.82
N GLU A 402 26.06 -20.24 -20.61
CA GLU A 402 25.61 -20.93 -19.41
C GLU A 402 24.23 -20.48 -18.91
N ILE A 403 23.92 -19.16 -18.84
CA ILE A 403 22.58 -18.66 -18.50
C ILE A 403 21.57 -19.08 -19.56
N GLN A 404 21.92 -19.01 -20.85
CA GLN A 404 21.02 -19.50 -21.90
C GLN A 404 20.81 -21.02 -21.84
N ARG A 405 21.85 -21.79 -21.51
CA ARG A 405 21.72 -23.24 -21.26
C ARG A 405 20.85 -23.52 -20.03
N GLU A 406 20.99 -22.71 -18.98
CA GLU A 406 20.20 -22.81 -17.76
C GLU A 406 18.72 -22.53 -18.02
N ILE A 407 18.40 -21.46 -18.75
CA ILE A 407 17.04 -21.14 -19.19
C ILE A 407 16.45 -22.33 -19.95
N ARG A 408 17.16 -22.86 -20.95
CA ARG A 408 16.70 -24.03 -21.72
C ARG A 408 16.53 -25.28 -20.87
N ARG A 409 17.37 -25.48 -19.84
CA ARG A 409 17.25 -26.60 -18.88
C ARG A 409 15.98 -26.46 -18.05
N GLN A 410 15.78 -25.29 -17.45
CA GLN A 410 14.62 -25.00 -16.61
C GLN A 410 13.30 -25.03 -17.40
N GLU A 411 13.30 -24.58 -18.66
CA GLU A 411 12.15 -24.68 -19.56
C GLU A 411 11.76 -26.14 -19.84
N ARG A 412 12.75 -27.03 -20.05
CA ARG A 412 12.49 -28.47 -20.23
C ARG A 412 11.88 -29.08 -18.97
N GLU A 413 12.41 -28.75 -17.79
CA GLU A 413 11.83 -29.20 -16.52
C GLU A 413 10.40 -28.69 -16.34
N LEU A 414 10.14 -27.41 -16.61
CA LEU A 414 8.81 -26.81 -16.53
C LEU A 414 7.81 -27.53 -17.46
N THR A 415 8.22 -27.84 -18.69
CA THR A 415 7.37 -28.60 -19.62
C THR A 415 7.08 -30.01 -19.13
N ALA A 416 8.06 -30.68 -18.51
CA ALA A 416 7.85 -32.01 -17.93
C ALA A 416 6.88 -31.96 -16.73
N MET A 417 7.00 -30.96 -15.87
CA MET A 417 6.11 -30.75 -14.71
C MET A 417 4.67 -30.45 -15.14
N ARG A 418 4.48 -29.59 -16.15
CA ARG A 418 3.15 -29.32 -16.72
C ARG A 418 2.53 -30.57 -17.34
N LYS A 419 3.33 -31.37 -18.05
CA LYS A 419 2.87 -32.65 -18.59
C LYS A 419 2.45 -33.61 -17.48
N ARG A 420 3.24 -33.72 -16.40
CA ARG A 420 2.90 -34.53 -15.23
C ARG A 420 1.61 -34.07 -14.55
N GLY A 421 1.40 -32.77 -14.39
CA GLY A 421 0.15 -32.21 -13.87
C GLY A 421 -1.07 -32.62 -14.70
N ALA A 422 -0.97 -32.53 -16.03
CA ALA A 422 -2.05 -32.96 -16.93
C ALA A 422 -2.30 -34.48 -16.90
N GLU A 423 -1.26 -35.30 -16.73
CA GLU A 423 -1.39 -36.75 -16.53
C GLU A 423 -2.11 -37.08 -15.22
N LEU A 424 -1.77 -36.39 -14.13
CA LEU A 424 -2.43 -36.53 -12.83
C LEU A 424 -3.91 -36.14 -12.90
N ASP A 425 -4.26 -35.05 -13.59
CA ASP A 425 -5.66 -34.66 -13.83
C ASP A 425 -6.44 -35.75 -14.57
N ALA A 426 -5.82 -36.39 -15.57
CA ALA A 426 -6.46 -37.47 -16.31
C ALA A 426 -6.64 -38.74 -15.45
N ILE A 427 -5.66 -39.07 -14.61
CA ILE A 427 -5.74 -40.19 -13.65
C ILE A 427 -6.84 -39.92 -12.61
N PHE A 428 -6.91 -38.69 -12.09
CA PHE A 428 -7.90 -38.31 -11.08
C PHE A 428 -9.33 -38.37 -11.64
N LYS A 429 -9.54 -37.91 -12.88
CA LYS A 429 -10.84 -38.04 -13.57
C LYS A 429 -11.28 -39.50 -13.70
N LYS A 430 -10.37 -40.39 -14.10
CA LYS A 430 -10.65 -41.83 -14.19
C LYS A 430 -10.97 -42.45 -12.82
N LEU A 431 -10.20 -42.12 -11.79
CA LEU A 431 -10.46 -42.56 -10.40
C LEU A 431 -11.84 -42.11 -9.90
N TYR A 432 -12.25 -40.90 -10.26
CA TYR A 432 -13.58 -40.38 -9.94
C TYR A 432 -14.68 -41.12 -10.70
N GLU A 433 -14.48 -41.41 -11.98
CA GLU A 433 -15.41 -42.22 -12.79
C GLU A 433 -15.57 -43.63 -12.21
N ASP A 434 -14.48 -44.32 -11.87
CA ASP A 434 -14.50 -45.65 -11.26
C ASP A 434 -15.20 -45.67 -9.90
N ARG A 435 -15.09 -44.57 -9.15
CA ARG A 435 -15.81 -44.36 -7.88
C ARG A 435 -17.32 -44.21 -8.09
N VAL A 436 -17.74 -43.44 -9.09
CA VAL A 436 -19.15 -43.24 -9.43
C VAL A 436 -19.78 -44.53 -9.96
N LEU A 437 -19.02 -45.33 -10.72
CA LEU A 437 -19.44 -46.63 -11.24
C LEU A 437 -19.45 -47.75 -10.16
N GLY A 438 -19.00 -47.46 -8.94
CA GLY A 438 -19.01 -48.41 -7.83
C GLY A 438 -17.88 -49.44 -7.85
N HIS A 439 -16.88 -49.26 -8.72
CA HIS A 439 -15.70 -50.14 -8.79
C HIS A 439 -14.71 -49.92 -7.65
N LEU A 440 -14.83 -48.82 -6.91
CA LEU A 440 -13.93 -48.46 -5.80
C LEU A 440 -14.70 -48.11 -4.51
N SER A 441 -14.21 -48.62 -3.38
CA SER A 441 -14.74 -48.25 -2.05
C SER A 441 -14.34 -46.82 -1.65
N VAL A 442 -14.99 -46.26 -0.61
CA VAL A 442 -14.71 -44.89 -0.13
C VAL A 442 -13.26 -44.80 0.35
N GLU A 443 -12.84 -45.79 1.14
CA GLU A 443 -11.51 -45.85 1.76
C GLU A 443 -10.41 -46.02 0.72
N GLN A 444 -10.64 -46.84 -0.31
CA GLN A 444 -9.69 -47.03 -1.42
C GLN A 444 -9.55 -45.75 -2.25
N PHE A 445 -10.65 -45.06 -2.54
CA PHE A 445 -10.61 -43.77 -3.24
C PHE A 445 -9.85 -42.72 -2.42
N GLN A 446 -10.12 -42.59 -1.12
CA GLN A 446 -9.42 -41.64 -0.25
C GLN A 446 -7.91 -41.92 -0.20
N THR A 447 -7.51 -43.18 -0.10
CA THR A 447 -6.11 -43.58 -0.02
C THR A 447 -5.34 -43.31 -1.33
N LEU A 448 -5.97 -43.54 -2.49
CA LEU A 448 -5.35 -43.29 -3.79
C LEU A 448 -5.36 -41.81 -4.15
N SER A 449 -6.47 -41.11 -3.88
CA SER A 449 -6.64 -39.69 -4.19
C SER A 449 -5.74 -38.79 -3.34
N SER A 450 -5.43 -39.15 -2.09
CA SER A 450 -4.57 -38.32 -1.23
C SER A 450 -3.17 -38.12 -1.83
N GLY A 451 -2.53 -39.20 -2.30
CA GLY A 451 -1.20 -39.12 -2.90
C GLY A 451 -1.16 -38.30 -4.19
N TYR A 452 -2.19 -38.43 -5.05
CA TYR A 452 -2.28 -37.62 -6.26
C TYR A 452 -2.60 -36.15 -5.97
N THR A 453 -3.43 -35.89 -4.95
CA THR A 453 -3.78 -34.52 -4.52
C THR A 453 -2.54 -33.81 -3.96
N GLU A 454 -1.75 -34.49 -3.12
CA GLU A 454 -0.48 -33.95 -2.60
C GLU A 454 0.53 -33.65 -3.73
N GLU A 455 0.62 -34.52 -4.75
CA GLU A 455 1.49 -34.29 -5.91
C GLU A 455 0.99 -33.10 -6.76
N GLN A 456 -0.33 -32.97 -6.95
CA GLN A 456 -0.92 -31.82 -7.64
C GLN A 456 -0.70 -30.51 -6.89
N GLU A 457 -0.86 -30.50 -5.57
CA GLU A 457 -0.58 -29.31 -4.74
C GLU A 457 0.89 -28.89 -4.84
N ARG A 458 1.83 -29.84 -4.74
CA ARG A 458 3.26 -29.53 -4.97
C ARG A 458 3.52 -28.94 -6.36
N LEU A 459 2.99 -29.55 -7.41
CA LEU A 459 3.19 -29.05 -8.77
C LEU A 459 2.56 -27.66 -8.97
N ALA A 460 1.42 -27.40 -8.33
CA ALA A 460 0.76 -26.10 -8.36
C ALA A 460 1.58 -25.00 -7.67
N GLU A 461 2.40 -25.35 -6.65
CA GLU A 461 3.34 -24.42 -6.02
C GLU A 461 4.65 -24.26 -6.80
N GLU A 462 5.22 -25.36 -7.31
CA GLU A 462 6.54 -25.34 -7.94
C GLU A 462 6.53 -24.74 -9.36
N ILE A 463 5.45 -24.90 -10.13
CA ILE A 463 5.33 -24.38 -11.50
C ILE A 463 5.44 -22.84 -11.52
N PRO A 464 4.65 -22.06 -10.74
CA PRO A 464 4.78 -20.61 -10.68
C PRO A 464 6.16 -20.16 -10.18
N ALA A 465 6.74 -20.88 -9.22
CA ALA A 465 8.07 -20.56 -8.70
C ALA A 465 9.17 -20.71 -9.77
N LYS A 466 9.13 -21.78 -10.57
CA LYS A 466 10.04 -21.99 -11.71
C LYS A 466 9.80 -20.98 -12.82
N GLU A 467 8.55 -20.65 -13.14
CA GLU A 467 8.23 -19.60 -14.11
C GLU A 467 8.82 -18.24 -13.70
N GLY A 468 8.68 -17.87 -12.43
CA GLY A 468 9.29 -16.66 -11.89
C GLY A 468 10.83 -16.68 -11.96
N ALA A 469 11.47 -17.84 -11.76
CA ALA A 469 12.91 -17.99 -11.90
C ALA A 469 13.38 -17.84 -13.36
N ILE A 470 12.68 -18.47 -14.30
CA ILE A 470 12.95 -18.34 -15.74
C ILE A 470 12.75 -16.89 -16.19
N GLN A 471 11.70 -16.22 -15.70
CA GLN A 471 11.44 -14.83 -16.05
C GLN A 471 12.58 -13.92 -15.56
N LYS A 472 13.06 -14.08 -14.31
CA LYS A 472 14.23 -13.33 -13.81
C LYS A 472 15.48 -13.54 -14.67
N LEU A 473 15.73 -14.78 -15.11
CA LEU A 473 16.84 -15.09 -16.02
C LEU A 473 16.64 -14.44 -17.40
N ARG A 474 15.41 -14.43 -17.92
CA ARG A 474 15.07 -13.76 -19.19
C ARG A 474 15.14 -12.25 -19.12
N ASP A 475 14.71 -11.64 -18.02
CA ASP A 475 14.82 -10.18 -17.79
C ASP A 475 16.29 -9.74 -17.80
N THR A 476 17.19 -10.62 -17.37
CA THR A 476 18.64 -10.38 -17.45
C THR A 476 19.13 -10.35 -18.92
N VAL A 477 18.48 -11.08 -19.83
CA VAL A 477 18.86 -11.21 -21.25
C VAL A 477 18.14 -10.22 -22.17
N SER A 478 16.84 -9.98 -21.95
CA SER A 478 15.97 -9.08 -22.75
C SER A 478 16.37 -7.60 -22.64
N SER A 479 17.29 -7.28 -21.76
CA SER A 479 17.64 -5.92 -21.39
C SER A 479 18.54 -5.21 -22.40
N THR A 480 19.11 -5.95 -23.36
CA THR A 480 19.92 -5.38 -24.45
C THR A 480 19.11 -4.44 -25.35
N ASP A 481 17.89 -4.83 -25.74
CA ASP A 481 17.02 -3.98 -26.58
C ASP A 481 16.57 -2.72 -25.85
N GLY A 482 16.30 -2.84 -24.53
CA GLY A 482 15.98 -1.72 -23.66
C GLY A 482 17.13 -0.72 -23.56
N PHE A 483 18.36 -1.22 -23.45
CA PHE A 483 19.55 -0.36 -23.47
C PHE A 483 19.71 0.36 -24.80
N ILE A 484 19.53 -0.33 -25.93
CA ILE A 484 19.62 0.27 -27.27
C ILE A 484 18.57 1.37 -27.44
N ALA A 485 17.33 1.13 -26.99
CA ALA A 485 16.26 2.14 -27.03
C ALA A 485 16.62 3.38 -26.20
N LYS A 486 17.18 3.20 -24.99
CA LYS A 486 17.66 4.30 -24.15
C LYS A 486 18.83 5.05 -24.79
N ALA A 487 19.79 4.32 -25.37
CA ALA A 487 20.94 4.91 -26.04
C ALA A 487 20.53 5.78 -27.23
N LYS A 488 19.52 5.35 -28.02
CA LYS A 488 18.96 6.14 -29.13
C LYS A 488 18.24 7.42 -28.66
N ARG A 489 17.67 7.43 -27.45
CA ARG A 489 16.97 8.60 -26.89
C ARG A 489 17.93 9.67 -26.36
N TYR A 490 19.10 9.27 -25.86
CA TYR A 490 20.08 10.17 -25.24
C TYR A 490 21.35 10.24 -26.10
N THR A 491 21.34 11.09 -27.12
CA THR A 491 22.39 11.13 -28.15
C THR A 491 23.64 11.92 -27.76
N ASP A 492 23.47 13.02 -27.00
CA ASP A 492 24.54 13.94 -26.62
C ASP A 492 24.61 14.15 -25.10
N ILE A 493 25.28 13.23 -24.42
CA ILE A 493 25.48 13.32 -22.98
C ILE A 493 26.66 14.27 -22.72
N MET A 494 26.36 15.56 -22.48
CA MET A 494 27.37 16.58 -22.18
C MET A 494 27.84 16.54 -20.72
N GLU A 495 26.92 16.28 -19.79
CA GLU A 495 27.19 16.24 -18.35
C GLU A 495 26.51 15.03 -17.68
N LEU A 496 27.11 14.54 -16.60
CA LEU A 496 26.55 13.46 -15.79
C LEU A 496 25.52 14.01 -14.80
N THR A 497 24.24 13.89 -15.16
CA THR A 497 23.12 14.16 -14.24
C THR A 497 22.80 12.95 -13.36
N PRO A 498 22.26 13.15 -12.14
CA PRO A 498 21.80 12.04 -11.29
C PRO A 498 20.77 11.13 -11.97
N GLU A 499 19.94 11.69 -12.85
CA GLU A 499 18.93 10.96 -13.60
C GLU A 499 19.58 10.00 -14.61
N LEU A 500 20.54 10.48 -15.40
CA LEU A 500 21.28 9.66 -16.38
C LEU A 500 22.05 8.53 -15.68
N LEU A 501 22.74 8.84 -14.59
CA LEU A 501 23.46 7.84 -13.80
C LEU A 501 22.53 6.72 -13.32
N ARG A 502 21.32 7.06 -12.84
CA ARG A 502 20.37 6.05 -12.35
C ARG A 502 19.64 5.32 -13.47
N LEU A 503 19.51 5.95 -14.63
CA LEU A 503 18.92 5.33 -15.81
C LEU A 503 19.83 4.24 -16.36
N PHE A 504 21.12 4.55 -16.53
CA PHE A 504 22.07 3.65 -17.20
C PHE A 504 22.88 2.78 -16.24
N ILE A 505 23.22 3.24 -15.03
CA ILE A 505 24.20 2.57 -14.17
C ILE A 505 23.52 1.93 -12.95
N GLN A 506 23.80 0.65 -12.72
CA GLN A 506 23.36 -0.10 -11.55
C GLN A 506 24.29 0.10 -10.36
N LYS A 507 25.59 -0.10 -10.58
CA LYS A 507 26.65 0.04 -9.57
C LYS A 507 28.00 0.32 -10.25
N ILE A 508 28.88 0.96 -9.51
CA ILE A 508 30.26 1.25 -9.92
C ILE A 508 31.17 0.63 -8.88
N VAL A 509 31.98 -0.35 -9.28
CA VAL A 509 32.86 -1.08 -8.38
C VAL A 509 34.27 -0.49 -8.51
N VAL A 510 34.82 -0.06 -7.38
CA VAL A 510 36.14 0.56 -7.29
C VAL A 510 37.09 -0.42 -6.63
N HIS A 511 38.19 -0.74 -7.32
CA HIS A 511 39.25 -1.62 -6.82
C HIS A 511 40.37 -0.84 -6.12
N GLU A 512 41.20 -1.56 -5.38
CA GLU A 512 42.40 -1.01 -4.76
C GLU A 512 43.39 -0.53 -5.85
N LYS A 513 44.16 0.51 -5.54
CA LYS A 513 45.24 0.98 -6.43
C LYS A 513 46.38 -0.02 -6.45
N SER A 514 47.01 -0.19 -7.62
CA SER A 514 48.20 -1.05 -7.77
C SER A 514 49.39 -0.60 -6.91
N THR A 515 49.46 0.68 -6.54
CA THR A 515 50.44 1.18 -5.57
C THR A 515 49.77 2.17 -4.61
N LYS A 516 49.90 1.90 -3.30
CA LYS A 516 49.35 2.75 -2.24
C LYS A 516 49.98 4.14 -2.29
N TRP A 517 49.16 5.18 -2.13
CA TRP A 517 49.56 6.60 -2.06
C TRP A 517 50.21 7.22 -3.31
N SER A 518 50.40 6.44 -4.38
CA SER A 518 50.91 6.97 -5.64
C SER A 518 49.86 7.80 -6.36
N LYS A 519 50.26 8.98 -6.85
CA LYS A 519 49.43 9.81 -7.73
C LYS A 519 49.25 9.15 -9.10
N LYS A 520 50.26 8.42 -9.58
CA LYS A 520 50.34 7.81 -10.92
C LYS A 520 49.86 6.36 -11.02
N ALA A 521 49.51 5.74 -9.88
CA ALA A 521 49.16 4.33 -9.88
C ALA A 521 47.83 4.07 -10.57
N MET A 522 47.83 3.02 -11.39
CA MET A 522 46.63 2.53 -12.06
C MET A 522 45.62 2.02 -11.03
N GLN A 523 44.35 2.28 -11.33
CA GLN A 523 43.23 1.84 -10.52
C GLN A 523 42.14 1.29 -11.44
N THR A 524 41.65 0.10 -11.12
CA THR A 524 40.58 -0.54 -11.89
C THR A 524 39.22 -0.06 -11.41
N ILE A 525 38.34 0.29 -12.35
CA ILE A 525 36.96 0.69 -12.10
C ILE A 525 36.07 -0.15 -13.00
N GLU A 526 35.07 -0.81 -12.43
CA GLU A 526 34.07 -1.57 -13.18
C GLU A 526 32.73 -0.85 -13.14
N ILE A 527 32.17 -0.59 -14.31
CA ILE A 527 30.85 0.06 -14.45
C ILE A 527 29.85 -1.02 -14.84
N HIS A 528 28.89 -1.29 -13.94
CA HIS A 528 27.78 -2.19 -14.23
C HIS A 528 26.58 -1.37 -14.66
N TYR A 529 26.18 -1.55 -15.91
CA TYR A 529 24.99 -0.95 -16.47
C TYR A 529 23.73 -1.70 -15.99
N SER A 530 22.65 -0.96 -15.76
CA SER A 530 21.36 -1.49 -15.28
C SER A 530 20.82 -2.57 -16.21
N ASP A 531 21.06 -2.41 -17.51
CA ASP A 531 20.46 -3.27 -18.50
C ASP A 531 21.39 -4.39 -18.97
N ILE A 532 22.65 -4.08 -19.22
CA ILE A 532 23.59 -4.97 -19.93
C ILE A 532 24.73 -5.50 -19.04
N GLY A 533 24.74 -5.14 -17.75
CA GLY A 533 25.78 -5.58 -16.81
C GLY A 533 27.12 -4.91 -17.04
N PHE A 534 28.22 -5.61 -16.72
CA PHE A 534 29.57 -5.07 -16.87
C PHE A 534 30.08 -5.24 -18.31
N ILE A 535 30.53 -4.13 -18.89
CA ILE A 535 31.20 -4.13 -20.19
C ILE A 535 32.69 -3.86 -19.98
N GLY A 536 33.52 -4.81 -20.40
CA GLY A 536 34.98 -4.64 -20.40
C GLY A 536 35.43 -3.56 -21.38
N ARG A 537 36.69 -3.12 -21.26
CA ARG A 537 37.33 -2.29 -22.28
C ARG A 537 37.72 -3.08 -23.53
N ASP A 538 37.78 -4.41 -23.42
CA ASP A 538 38.02 -5.33 -24.54
C ASP A 538 36.73 -5.57 -25.32
N ILE A 539 36.32 -4.54 -26.05
CA ILE A 539 35.37 -4.63 -27.14
C ILE A 539 36.21 -4.69 -28.41
N PRO A 540 35.91 -5.56 -29.39
CA PRO A 540 36.61 -5.51 -30.68
C PRO A 540 36.35 -4.15 -31.32
N GLN A 541 37.27 -3.21 -31.15
CA GLN A 541 37.33 -2.02 -31.99
C GLN A 541 37.93 -2.42 -33.32
N ASP A 542 37.35 -1.88 -34.38
CA ASP A 542 37.99 -1.72 -35.66
C ASP A 542 39.48 -1.37 -35.48
N LYS A 543 40.28 -2.04 -36.30
CA LYS A 543 41.69 -1.73 -36.47
C LYS A 543 41.81 -0.23 -36.73
N GLU A 544 42.69 0.43 -35.97
CA GLU A 544 43.05 1.85 -36.06
C GLU A 544 42.32 2.81 -35.09
N SER A 545 42.73 2.79 -33.80
CA SER A 545 42.90 3.99 -32.98
C SER A 545 43.74 3.69 -31.73
N PRO A 546 44.59 4.64 -31.25
CA PRO A 546 45.72 4.33 -30.39
C PRO A 546 45.31 4.02 -28.94
N ARG A 547 45.94 3.00 -28.36
CA ARG A 547 45.95 2.74 -26.91
C ARG A 547 46.30 4.03 -26.16
N GLN A 548 45.33 4.68 -25.52
CA GLN A 548 45.60 5.82 -24.65
C GLN A 548 45.99 5.34 -23.26
N GLU A 549 47.30 5.40 -23.01
CA GLU A 549 47.93 5.36 -21.70
C GLU A 549 47.62 6.69 -20.98
N ILE A 550 46.89 6.64 -19.86
CA ILE A 550 46.66 7.82 -19.04
C ILE A 550 47.52 7.70 -17.77
N SER A 551 48.60 8.48 -17.75
CA SER A 551 49.39 8.82 -16.57
C SER A 551 48.56 9.71 -15.65
N ALA A 552 48.31 9.27 -14.42
CA ALA A 552 47.71 10.10 -13.38
C ALA A 552 48.69 11.11 -12.75
#